data_AF-X1DFJ0-F1
#
_entry.id   AF-X1DFJ0-F1
#
_cell.length_a   1.000
_cell.length_b   1.000
_cell.length_c   1.000
_cell.angle_alpha   90.00
_cell.angle_beta   90.00
_cell.angle_gamma   90.00
#
_symmetry.space_group_name_H-M   'P 1'
#
loop_
_entity.id
_entity.type
_entity.pdbx_description
1 polymer ?
#
loop_
_entity_poly.entity_id
_entity_poly.type
_entity_poly.pdbx_seq_one_letter_code
_entity_poly.pdbx_strand_id
1 'polypeptide(L)'
;MNITERYEKIFEADPFWGKTSMNIGQFHGGVQVNIVPNYSEIQLDFRVISEEDKEKAVELVRKTGEEIAKKYKVRFAEEIFNYHPPIFTSPDNHYVEKFLQAAGVREVIITKYCTDGATIIPIKKIPFIIFGPGD
;
A
#
# COMPACT_ATOMS: atom_id res chain seq x y z
N MET A 1 9.93 -21.18 -3.76
CA MET A 1 9.02 -20.19 -4.36
C MET A 1 9.68 -18.84 -4.21
N ASN A 2 9.94 -18.16 -5.32
CA ASN A 2 10.54 -16.82 -5.30
C ASN A 2 9.49 -15.80 -4.78
N ILE A 3 9.91 -14.66 -4.25
CA ILE A 3 9.03 -13.65 -3.64
C ILE A 3 7.99 -13.11 -4.63
N THR A 4 8.35 -13.02 -5.92
CA THR A 4 7.43 -12.64 -7.00
C THR A 4 6.29 -13.65 -7.16
N GLU A 5 6.58 -14.95 -7.08
CA GLU A 5 5.55 -16.00 -7.16
C GLU A 5 4.64 -16.00 -5.92
N ARG A 6 5.19 -15.67 -4.74
CA ARG A 6 4.41 -15.47 -3.51
C ARG A 6 3.46 -14.28 -3.67
N TYR A 7 3.98 -13.14 -4.14
CA TYR A 7 3.20 -11.92 -4.38
C TYR A 7 2.05 -12.15 -5.37
N GLU A 8 2.32 -12.77 -6.52
CA GLU A 8 1.31 -13.05 -7.56
C GLU A 8 0.19 -13.97 -7.07
N LYS A 9 0.47 -14.87 -6.14
CA LYS A 9 -0.54 -15.77 -5.54
C LYS A 9 -1.34 -15.14 -4.41
N ILE A 10 -0.79 -14.14 -3.72
CA ILE A 10 -1.41 -13.53 -2.54
C ILE A 10 -2.34 -12.39 -2.96
N PHE A 11 -1.90 -11.59 -3.93
CA PHE A 11 -2.63 -10.43 -4.41
C PHE A 11 -3.18 -10.70 -5.79
N GLU A 12 -4.50 -10.66 -5.92
CA GLU A 12 -5.18 -10.76 -7.21
C GLU A 12 -5.45 -9.36 -7.77
N ALA A 13 -5.52 -9.26 -9.10
CA ALA A 13 -5.87 -8.00 -9.73
C ALA A 13 -7.39 -7.84 -9.74
N ASP A 14 -7.87 -6.74 -9.18
CA ASP A 14 -9.25 -6.29 -9.31
C ASP A 14 -9.41 -5.40 -10.56
N PRO A 15 -10.44 -5.59 -11.40
CA PRO A 15 -10.64 -4.79 -12.60
C PRO A 15 -10.83 -3.29 -12.35
N PHE A 16 -11.37 -2.92 -11.18
CA PHE A 16 -11.72 -1.54 -10.82
C PHE A 16 -10.60 -0.88 -10.00
N TRP A 17 -10.10 -1.57 -8.98
CA TRP A 17 -9.07 -1.08 -8.06
C TRP A 17 -7.65 -1.32 -8.55
N GLY A 18 -7.47 -2.20 -9.54
CA GLY A 18 -6.17 -2.70 -9.95
C GLY A 18 -5.64 -3.73 -8.96
N LYS A 19 -4.32 -3.75 -8.77
CA LYS A 19 -3.63 -4.76 -7.95
C LYS A 19 -2.86 -4.10 -6.82
N THR A 20 -2.91 -4.68 -5.62
CA THR A 20 -2.00 -4.33 -4.53
C THR A 20 -0.57 -4.49 -4.97
N SER A 21 0.28 -3.49 -4.72
CA SER A 21 1.69 -3.50 -5.12
C SER A 21 2.64 -3.34 -3.93
N MET A 22 3.88 -3.78 -4.11
CA MET A 22 4.94 -3.71 -3.09
C MET A 22 6.19 -3.11 -3.70
N ASN A 23 6.85 -2.24 -2.94
CA ASN A 23 8.16 -1.68 -3.28
C ASN A 23 9.13 -1.82 -2.09
N ILE A 24 10.40 -2.10 -2.37
CA ILE A 24 11.48 -1.95 -1.40
C ILE A 24 11.99 -0.52 -1.52
N GLY A 25 11.60 0.34 -0.59
CA GLY A 25 12.00 1.75 -0.61
C GLY A 25 13.45 1.94 -0.18
N GLN A 26 13.86 1.22 0.87
CA GLN A 26 15.22 1.31 1.41
C GLN A 26 15.71 -0.05 1.92
N PHE A 27 17.01 -0.27 1.82
CA PHE A 27 17.71 -1.41 2.42
C PHE A 27 19.02 -0.90 3.00
N HIS A 28 19.21 -1.09 4.30
CA HIS A 28 20.42 -0.67 5.03
C HIS A 28 21.05 -1.86 5.74
N GLY A 29 22.38 -1.91 5.76
CA GLY A 29 23.12 -2.93 6.49
C GLY A 29 24.63 -2.76 6.39
N GLY A 30 25.31 -3.02 7.49
CA GLY A 30 26.77 -2.92 7.57
C GLY A 30 27.30 -1.49 7.73
N VAL A 31 28.56 -1.42 8.14
CA VAL A 31 29.27 -0.16 8.42
C VAL A 31 30.62 -0.08 7.70
N GLN A 32 31.31 -1.20 7.52
CA GLN A 32 32.61 -1.31 6.88
C GLN A 32 32.74 -2.65 6.15
N VAL A 33 33.55 -2.68 5.09
CA VAL A 33 33.68 -3.85 4.19
C VAL A 33 34.28 -5.10 4.86
N ASN A 34 35.06 -4.94 5.93
CA ASN A 34 35.74 -6.01 6.67
C ASN A 34 35.06 -6.33 8.01
N ILE A 35 33.86 -5.81 8.27
CA ILE A 35 33.10 -6.06 9.49
C ILE A 35 31.80 -6.77 9.12
N VAL A 36 31.55 -7.92 9.74
CA VAL A 36 30.27 -8.62 9.59
C VAL A 36 29.15 -7.76 10.22
N PRO A 37 28.12 -7.36 9.46
CA PRO A 37 27.01 -6.57 10.00
C PRO A 37 26.26 -7.35 11.09
N ASN A 38 25.90 -6.65 12.18
CA ASN A 38 25.05 -7.22 13.23
C ASN A 38 23.58 -6.75 13.14
N TYR A 39 23.26 -5.90 12.16
CA TYR A 39 21.93 -5.34 11.93
C TYR A 39 21.74 -5.00 10.45
N SER A 40 20.51 -5.19 9.97
CA SER A 40 20.02 -4.71 8.68
C SER A 40 18.57 -4.29 8.82
N GLU A 41 18.17 -3.29 8.05
CA GLU A 41 16.81 -2.76 8.00
C GLU A 41 16.33 -2.71 6.56
N ILE A 42 15.04 -3.00 6.36
CA ILE A 42 14.38 -2.87 5.07
C ILE A 42 13.09 -2.07 5.30
N GLN A 43 12.91 -1.00 4.52
CA GLN A 43 11.65 -0.25 4.51
C GLN A 43 10.86 -0.64 3.27
N LEU A 44 9.64 -1.14 3.51
CA LEU A 44 8.72 -1.61 2.49
C LEU A 44 7.53 -0.66 2.38
N ASP A 45 7.09 -0.40 1.16
CA ASP A 45 5.87 0.35 0.86
C ASP A 45 4.89 -0.57 0.15
N PHE A 46 3.70 -0.74 0.72
CA PHE A 46 2.60 -1.49 0.11
C PHE A 46 1.48 -0.53 -0.27
N ARG A 47 1.09 -0.54 -1.55
CA ARG A 47 -0.11 0.15 -2.04
C ARG A 47 -1.24 -0.85 -2.08
N VAL A 48 -1.96 -0.94 -0.96
CA VAL A 48 -3.07 -1.89 -0.79
C VAL A 48 -4.37 -1.33 -1.37
N ILE A 49 -5.19 -2.22 -1.93
CA ILE A 49 -6.51 -1.84 -2.49
C ILE A 49 -7.67 -2.18 -1.56
N SER A 50 -7.42 -2.90 -0.46
CA SER A 50 -8.41 -3.31 0.52
C SER A 50 -7.79 -3.51 1.91
N GLU A 51 -8.62 -3.59 2.95
CA GLU A 51 -8.16 -3.99 4.30
C GLU A 51 -7.67 -5.45 4.33
N GLU A 52 -8.30 -6.33 3.56
CA GLU A 52 -7.87 -7.73 3.45
C GLU A 52 -6.45 -7.82 2.86
N ASP A 53 -6.15 -7.02 1.83
CA ASP A 53 -4.82 -7.00 1.23
C ASP A 53 -3.76 -6.42 2.17
N LYS A 54 -4.13 -5.46 3.03
CA LYS A 54 -3.26 -5.00 4.12
C LYS A 54 -2.93 -6.14 5.08
N GLU A 55 -3.92 -6.90 5.53
CA GLU A 55 -3.68 -8.03 6.43
C GLU A 55 -2.77 -9.08 5.77
N LYS A 56 -3.01 -9.40 4.49
CA LYS A 56 -2.15 -10.29 3.69
C LYS A 56 -0.71 -9.77 3.57
N ALA A 57 -0.52 -8.47 3.32
CA ALA A 57 0.81 -7.86 3.20
C ALA A 57 1.59 -7.94 4.52
N VAL A 58 0.94 -7.60 5.62
CA VAL A 58 1.52 -7.67 6.96
C VAL A 58 1.89 -9.12 7.32
N GLU A 59 1.02 -10.07 7.02
CA GLU A 59 1.29 -11.49 7.26
C GLU A 59 2.42 -12.06 6.38
N LEU A 60 2.52 -11.59 5.13
CA LEU A 60 3.61 -11.95 4.22
C LEU A 60 4.97 -11.51 4.78
N VAL A 61 5.07 -10.26 5.27
CA VAL A 61 6.30 -9.73 5.87
C VAL A 61 6.67 -10.52 7.12
N ARG A 62 5.71 -10.73 8.02
CA ARG A 62 5.91 -11.49 9.27
C ARG A 62 6.43 -12.88 9.03
N LYS A 63 5.71 -13.67 8.23
CA LYS A 63 6.10 -15.06 7.92
C LYS A 63 7.47 -15.12 7.28
N THR A 64 7.76 -14.21 6.34
CA THR A 64 9.05 -14.17 5.66
C THR A 64 10.18 -13.83 6.65
N GLY A 65 9.97 -12.85 7.52
CA GLY A 65 10.92 -12.47 8.55
C GLY A 65 11.19 -13.57 9.58
N GLU A 66 10.13 -14.23 10.06
CA GLU A 66 10.23 -15.38 10.98
C GLU A 66 10.94 -16.58 10.34
N GLU A 67 10.64 -16.90 9.06
CA GLU A 67 11.34 -17.94 8.29
C GLU A 67 12.85 -17.65 8.22
N ILE A 68 13.23 -16.41 7.92
CA ILE A 68 14.64 -15.96 7.86
C ILE A 68 15.29 -16.00 9.25
N ALA A 69 14.61 -15.48 10.27
CA ALA A 69 15.07 -15.46 11.66
C ALA A 69 15.40 -16.86 12.16
N LYS A 70 14.49 -17.82 11.92
CA LYS A 70 14.68 -19.23 12.28
C LYS A 70 15.83 -19.86 11.50
N LYS A 71 15.92 -19.61 10.20
CA LYS A 71 16.96 -20.21 9.33
C LYS A 71 18.37 -19.75 9.69
N TYR A 72 18.53 -18.45 9.94
CA TYR A 72 19.85 -17.83 10.18
C TYR A 72 20.14 -17.57 11.66
N LYS A 73 19.23 -17.95 12.56
CA LYS A 73 19.33 -17.75 14.02
C LYS A 73 19.55 -16.28 14.39
N VAL A 74 18.82 -15.38 13.73
CA VAL A 74 18.84 -13.93 14.01
C VAL A 74 17.54 -13.50 14.68
N ARG A 75 17.52 -12.29 15.23
CA ARG A 75 16.29 -11.66 15.71
C ARG A 75 15.60 -10.94 14.55
N PHE A 76 14.27 -11.00 14.52
CA PHE A 76 13.44 -10.27 13.57
C PHE A 76 12.44 -9.42 14.36
N ALA A 77 12.19 -8.21 13.86
CA ALA A 77 11.17 -7.29 14.34
C ALA A 77 10.60 -6.57 13.13
N GLU A 78 9.32 -6.23 13.21
CA GLU A 78 8.59 -5.49 12.19
C GLU A 78 7.78 -4.37 12.86
N GLU A 79 7.59 -3.28 12.16
CA GLU A 79 6.78 -2.15 12.60
C GLU A 79 6.02 -1.57 11.41
N ILE A 80 4.74 -1.25 11.63
CA ILE A 80 3.94 -0.48 10.69
C ILE A 80 3.90 0.96 11.22
N PHE A 81 4.72 1.84 10.64
CA PHE A 81 4.85 3.22 11.09
C PHE A 81 3.97 4.20 10.30
N ASN A 82 3.38 3.77 9.18
CA ASN A 82 2.45 4.58 8.40
C ASN A 82 1.37 3.72 7.75
N TYR A 83 0.11 4.15 7.82
CA TYR A 83 -1.01 3.49 7.15
C TYR A 83 -2.11 4.48 6.78
N HIS A 84 -2.54 4.40 5.51
CA HIS A 84 -3.66 5.14 4.98
C HIS A 84 -4.62 4.17 4.27
N PRO A 85 -5.89 4.06 4.70
CA PRO A 85 -6.84 3.16 4.07
C PRO A 85 -7.24 3.66 2.68
N PRO A 86 -7.62 2.76 1.76
CA PRO A 86 -8.27 3.15 0.51
C PRO A 86 -9.52 3.97 0.79
N ILE A 87 -9.71 5.05 0.03
CA ILE A 87 -10.89 5.91 0.13
C ILE A 87 -11.70 5.81 -1.16
N PHE A 88 -13.02 5.78 -1.03
CA PHE A 88 -13.92 5.59 -2.17
C PHE A 88 -15.18 6.45 -2.05
N THR A 89 -15.57 7.04 -3.18
CA THR A 89 -16.93 7.52 -3.38
C THR A 89 -17.47 6.86 -4.64
N SER A 90 -18.64 6.24 -4.57
CA SER A 90 -19.27 5.62 -5.73
C SER A 90 -19.48 6.66 -6.86
N PRO A 91 -19.17 6.32 -8.12
CA PRO A 91 -19.54 7.14 -9.28
C PRO A 91 -21.04 7.45 -9.35
N ASP A 92 -21.89 6.56 -8.85
CA ASP A 92 -23.35 6.72 -8.83
C ASP A 92 -23.85 7.67 -7.72
N ASN A 93 -22.95 8.24 -6.92
CA ASN A 93 -23.33 9.20 -5.90
C ASN A 93 -23.78 10.52 -6.54
N HIS A 94 -24.98 11.00 -6.21
CA HIS A 94 -25.55 12.24 -6.74
C HIS A 94 -24.63 13.48 -6.60
N TYR A 95 -23.79 13.53 -5.57
CA TYR A 95 -22.82 14.62 -5.43
C TYR A 95 -21.68 14.52 -6.44
N VAL A 96 -21.23 13.30 -6.77
CA VAL A 96 -20.20 13.07 -7.80
C VAL A 96 -20.72 13.54 -9.15
N GLU A 97 -21.95 13.19 -9.52
CA GLU A 97 -22.58 13.67 -10.77
C GLU A 97 -22.61 15.20 -10.83
N LYS A 98 -23.03 15.87 -9.75
CA LYS A 98 -23.04 17.33 -9.67
C LYS A 98 -21.66 17.94 -9.82
N PHE A 99 -20.64 17.35 -9.21
CA PHE A 99 -19.27 17.83 -9.37
C PHE A 99 -18.75 17.65 -10.79
N LEU A 100 -19.02 16.52 -11.44
CA LEU A 100 -18.66 16.29 -12.84
C LEU A 100 -19.30 17.33 -13.77
N GLN A 101 -20.60 17.59 -13.59
CA GLN A 101 -21.33 18.62 -14.33
C GLN A 101 -20.71 20.02 -14.11
N ALA A 102 -20.43 20.39 -12.86
CA ALA A 102 -19.84 21.68 -12.53
C ALA A 102 -18.41 21.84 -13.05
N ALA A 103 -17.63 20.76 -13.08
CA ALA A 103 -16.25 20.75 -13.55
C ALA A 103 -16.12 20.63 -15.08
N GLY A 104 -17.20 20.27 -15.79
CA GLY A 104 -17.14 19.96 -17.22
C GLY A 104 -16.37 18.69 -17.54
N VAL A 105 -16.21 17.79 -16.56
CA VAL A 105 -15.48 16.51 -16.68
C VAL A 105 -16.47 15.39 -16.92
N ARG A 106 -16.10 14.41 -17.77
CA ARG A 106 -16.98 13.29 -18.17
C ARG A 106 -16.64 11.96 -17.54
N GLU A 107 -15.42 11.81 -17.01
CA GLU A 107 -14.91 10.52 -16.56
C GLU A 107 -14.37 10.63 -15.13
N VAL A 108 -14.56 9.55 -14.39
CA VAL A 108 -13.96 9.33 -13.08
C VAL A 108 -12.96 8.18 -13.20
N ILE A 109 -11.83 8.33 -12.53
CA ILE A 109 -10.79 7.30 -12.52
C ILE A 109 -10.45 6.93 -11.08
N ILE A 110 -10.03 5.70 -10.88
CA ILE A 110 -9.33 5.29 -9.66
C ILE A 110 -7.84 5.53 -9.86
N THR A 111 -7.20 6.08 -8.84
CA THR A 111 -5.78 6.40 -8.86
C THR A 111 -5.08 5.84 -7.62
N LYS A 112 -3.78 5.57 -7.75
CA LYS A 112 -2.95 4.87 -6.76
C LYS A 112 -2.11 5.80 -5.88
N TYR A 113 -2.30 7.12 -5.96
CA TYR A 113 -1.60 8.08 -5.11
C TYR A 113 -2.38 8.41 -3.84
N CYS A 114 -1.66 8.78 -2.78
CA CYS A 114 -2.23 9.17 -1.50
C CYS A 114 -2.50 10.69 -1.49
N THR A 115 -3.62 11.09 -0.90
CA THR A 115 -3.97 12.51 -0.64
C THR A 115 -4.32 12.70 0.84
N ASP A 116 -4.50 13.94 1.26
CA ASP A 116 -5.03 14.29 2.59
C ASP A 116 -6.40 13.66 2.88
N GLY A 117 -7.17 13.38 1.81
CA GLY A 117 -8.41 12.61 1.87
C GLY A 117 -8.28 11.29 2.62
N ALA A 118 -7.13 10.62 2.53
CA ALA A 118 -6.92 9.34 3.21
C ALA A 118 -6.85 9.45 4.74
N THR A 119 -6.66 10.67 5.27
CA THR A 119 -6.74 10.97 6.71
C THR A 119 -8.13 11.51 7.08
N ILE A 120 -8.73 12.32 6.22
CA ILE A 120 -9.98 13.04 6.52
C ILE A 120 -11.22 12.15 6.35
N ILE A 121 -11.30 11.42 5.23
CA ILE A 121 -12.51 10.69 4.83
C ILE A 121 -12.85 9.51 5.73
N PRO A 122 -11.89 8.70 6.23
CA PRO A 122 -12.22 7.62 7.16
C PRO A 122 -12.92 8.11 8.43
N ILE A 123 -12.60 9.35 8.86
CA ILE A 123 -13.19 9.99 10.05
C ILE A 123 -14.52 10.65 9.71
N LYS A 124 -14.56 11.47 8.65
CA LYS A 124 -15.72 12.30 8.31
C LYS A 124 -16.83 11.53 7.62
N LYS A 125 -16.49 10.47 6.87
CA LYS A 125 -17.44 9.61 6.13
C LYS A 125 -18.39 10.40 5.24
N ILE A 126 -17.86 11.41 4.55
CA ILE A 126 -18.60 12.26 3.60
C ILE A 126 -18.21 11.91 2.17
N PRO A 127 -19.12 12.08 1.18
CA PRO A 127 -18.77 11.99 -0.23
C PRO A 127 -17.67 12.99 -0.56
N PHE A 128 -16.72 12.55 -1.37
CA PHE A 128 -15.57 13.37 -1.76
C PHE A 128 -15.15 13.04 -3.20
N ILE A 129 -14.46 13.99 -3.82
CA ILE A 129 -13.75 13.80 -5.09
C ILE A 129 -12.36 14.39 -4.96
N ILE A 130 -11.43 13.89 -5.77
CA ILE A 130 -10.08 14.44 -5.88
C ILE A 130 -9.99 15.08 -7.26
N PHE A 131 -9.74 16.38 -7.32
CA PHE A 131 -9.43 17.07 -8.57
C PHE A 131 -7.95 16.85 -8.91
N GLY A 132 -7.68 16.31 -10.09
CA GLY A 132 -6.34 16.02 -10.57
C GLY A 132 -6.32 14.85 -11.57
N PRO A 133 -5.17 14.17 -11.73
CA PRO A 133 -3.85 14.66 -11.32
C PRO A 133 -3.56 15.91 -12.18
N GLY A 134 -2.97 16.96 -11.63
CA GLY A 134 -2.45 18.03 -12.50
C GLY A 134 -1.46 17.46 -13.54
N ASP A 135 -1.00 18.29 -14.47
CA ASP A 135 0.15 17.93 -15.31
C ASP A 135 1.40 17.61 -14.46
#